data_AF-A0A1A8RE67-F1
#
_entry.id   AF-A0A1A8RE67-F1
#
_cell.length_a   1.000
_cell.length_b   1.000
_cell.length_c   1.000
_cell.angle_alpha   90.00
_cell.angle_beta   90.00
_cell.angle_gamma   90.00
#
_symmetry.space_group_name_H-M   'P 1'
#
loop_
_entity.id
_entity.type
_entity.pdbx_description
1 polymer ?
#
loop_
_entity_poly.entity_id
_entity_poly.type
_entity_poly.pdbx_seq_one_letter_code
_entity_poly.pdbx_strand_id
1 'polypeptide(L)'
;TGYLDVELSNQVLTDLLGFSVAEKMALKRDPARRGELDSGMRRCQEQLVDMCCIMTIVMEPENGRAVVAKAEPISERVFQELEHRRRK
;
A
#
# COMPACT_ATOMS: atom_id res chain seq x y z
N THR A 1 4.39 15.43 -15.23
CA THR A 1 4.07 14.82 -13.93
C THR A 1 3.19 15.79 -13.16
N GLY A 2 2.39 15.31 -12.20
CA GLY A 2 1.41 16.12 -11.46
C GLY A 2 0.94 15.39 -10.20
N TYR A 3 -0.05 15.96 -9.50
CA TYR A 3 -0.67 15.34 -8.33
C TYR A 3 -1.88 14.49 -8.74
N LEU A 4 -2.10 13.40 -8.01
CA LEU A 4 -3.24 12.51 -8.21
C LEU A 4 -3.74 12.06 -6.84
N ASP A 5 -5.01 12.34 -6.54
CA ASP A 5 -5.68 11.76 -5.37
C ASP A 5 -5.95 10.29 -5.66
N VAL A 6 -5.55 9.43 -4.73
CA VAL A 6 -5.70 7.98 -4.87
C VAL A 6 -6.29 7.36 -3.61
N GLU A 7 -6.99 6.26 -3.80
CA GLU A 7 -7.39 5.36 -2.73
C GLU A 7 -6.49 4.14 -2.69
N LEU A 8 -6.34 3.54 -1.51
CA LEU A 8 -5.60 2.30 -1.34
C LEU A 8 -6.58 1.12 -1.38
N SER A 9 -6.28 0.12 -2.21
CA SER A 9 -7.07 -1.10 -2.24
C SER A 9 -7.04 -1.83 -0.89
N ASN A 10 -8.07 -2.64 -0.62
CA ASN A 10 -8.13 -3.45 0.60
C ASN A 10 -6.92 -4.37 0.76
N GLN A 11 -6.38 -4.89 -0.34
CA GLN A 11 -5.19 -5.75 -0.30
C GLN A 11 -3.97 -4.96 0.19
N VAL A 12 -3.69 -3.80 -0.42
CA VAL A 12 -2.55 -2.93 -0.02
C VAL A 12 -2.65 -2.52 1.45
N LEU A 13 -3.84 -2.10 1.91
CA LEU A 13 -4.04 -1.75 3.33
C LEU A 13 -3.86 -2.95 4.26
N THR A 14 -4.34 -4.13 3.87
CA THR A 14 -4.18 -5.36 4.65
C THR A 14 -2.70 -5.71 4.81
N ASP A 15 -1.91 -5.59 3.74
CA ASP A 15 -0.47 -5.87 3.76
C ASP A 15 0.29 -4.89 4.68
N LEU A 16 -0.04 -3.60 4.63
CA LEU A 16 0.56 -2.58 5.52
C LEU A 16 0.19 -2.80 7.00
N LEU A 17 -1.09 -3.08 7.26
CA LEU A 17 -1.62 -3.31 8.62
C LEU A 17 -1.14 -4.64 9.21
N GLY A 18 -0.91 -5.65 8.37
CA GLY A 18 -0.64 -7.03 8.77
C GLY A 18 -1.86 -7.78 9.28
N PHE A 19 -3.06 -7.25 9.02
CA PHE A 19 -4.33 -7.89 9.32
C PHE A 19 -5.44 -7.31 8.42
N SER A 20 -6.44 -8.13 8.14
CA SER A 20 -7.64 -7.78 7.40
C SER A 20 -8.74 -7.20 8.32
N VAL A 21 -9.79 -6.67 7.72
CA VAL A 21 -10.97 -6.19 8.45
C VAL A 21 -11.65 -7.31 9.25
N ALA A 22 -11.69 -8.54 8.71
CA ALA A 22 -12.26 -9.68 9.40
C ALA A 22 -11.43 -10.04 10.64
N GLU A 23 -10.09 -10.06 10.51
CA GLU A 23 -9.16 -10.34 11.61
C GLU A 23 -9.19 -9.26 12.68
N LYS A 24 -9.36 -7.97 12.31
CA LYS A 24 -9.51 -6.86 13.25
C LYS A 24 -10.62 -7.10 14.27
N MET A 25 -11.75 -7.67 13.87
CA MET A 25 -12.86 -7.95 14.78
C MET A 25 -12.53 -9.07 15.77
N ALA A 26 -11.75 -10.06 15.33
CA ALA A 26 -11.25 -11.12 16.22
C ALA A 26 -10.20 -10.58 17.20
N LEU A 27 -9.24 -9.79 16.71
CA LEU A 27 -8.18 -9.16 17.52
C LEU A 27 -8.73 -8.25 18.61
N LYS A 28 -9.82 -7.52 18.33
CA LYS A 28 -10.47 -6.66 19.33
C LYS A 28 -11.14 -7.43 20.46
N ARG A 29 -11.62 -8.65 20.19
CA ARG A 29 -12.34 -9.48 21.16
C ARG A 29 -11.38 -10.22 22.09
N ASP A 30 -10.17 -10.50 21.63
CA ASP A 30 -9.13 -11.16 22.41
C ASP A 30 -8.26 -10.12 23.17
N PRO A 31 -8.39 -10.03 24.51
CA PRO A 31 -7.63 -9.05 25.29
C PRO A 31 -6.11 -9.23 25.20
N ALA A 32 -5.63 -10.46 24.97
CA ALA A 32 -4.19 -10.74 24.86
C ALA A 32 -3.60 -10.22 23.54
N ARG A 33 -4.43 -10.04 22.52
CA ARG A 33 -4.01 -9.67 21.16
C ARG A 33 -4.34 -8.24 20.78
N ARG A 34 -4.99 -7.49 21.69
CA ARG A 34 -5.36 -6.09 21.47
C ARG A 34 -4.15 -5.20 21.13
N GLY A 35 -2.98 -5.49 21.68
CA GLY A 35 -1.72 -4.78 21.38
C GLY A 35 -1.23 -4.97 19.93
N GLU A 36 -1.61 -6.06 19.26
CA GLU A 36 -1.29 -6.28 17.84
C GLU A 36 -2.00 -5.24 16.95
N LEU A 37 -3.23 -4.86 17.32
CA LEU A 37 -4.00 -3.87 16.56
C LEU A 37 -3.30 -2.51 16.56
N ASP A 38 -2.94 -2.01 17.74
CA ASP A 38 -2.30 -0.70 17.89
C ASP A 38 -0.91 -0.68 17.22
N SER A 39 -0.17 -1.79 17.34
CA SER A 39 1.13 -1.95 16.70
C SER A 39 1.03 -1.95 15.18
N GLY A 40 0.07 -2.70 14.61
CA GLY A 40 -0.15 -2.75 13.15
C GLY A 40 -0.66 -1.41 12.59
N MET A 41 -1.53 -0.70 13.33
CA MET A 41 -1.96 0.65 12.96
C MET A 41 -0.78 1.64 12.93
N ARG A 42 0.08 1.62 13.97
CA ARG A 42 1.26 2.48 14.03
C ARG A 42 2.24 2.18 12.90
N ARG A 43 2.53 0.90 12.66
CA ARG A 43 3.41 0.47 11.56
C ARG A 43 2.88 0.91 10.20
N CYS A 44 1.58 0.76 9.95
CA CYS A 44 0.94 1.21 8.72
C CYS A 44 1.09 2.73 8.52
N GLN A 45 0.90 3.53 9.57
CA GLN A 45 1.14 4.98 9.50
C GLN A 45 2.60 5.32 9.17
N GLU A 46 3.55 4.71 9.88
CA GLU A 46 4.99 4.93 9.62
C GLU A 46 5.35 4.55 8.17
N GLN A 47 4.89 3.39 7.69
CA GLN A 47 5.15 2.95 6.31
C GLN A 47 4.50 3.84 5.24
N LEU A 48 3.33 4.41 5.51
CA LEU A 48 2.67 5.34 4.59
C LEU A 48 3.43 6.67 4.48
N VAL A 49 3.99 7.15 5.59
CA VAL A 49 4.82 8.36 5.61
C VAL A 49 6.13 8.13 4.85
N ASP A 50 6.75 6.97 5.04
CA ASP A 50 8.02 6.60 4.39
C ASP A 50 7.84 6.02 2.98
N MET A 51 6.62 6.03 2.43
CA MET A 51 6.28 5.34 1.18
C MET A 51 6.95 6.01 -0.03
N CYS A 52 7.96 5.33 -0.59
CA CYS A 52 8.58 5.68 -1.86
C CYS A 52 8.80 4.40 -2.67
N CYS A 53 7.90 4.13 -3.62
CA CYS A 53 7.82 2.84 -4.30
C CYS A 53 7.21 2.97 -5.70
N ILE A 54 7.15 1.85 -6.43
CA ILE A 54 6.43 1.77 -7.70
C ILE A 54 4.98 1.38 -7.41
N MET A 55 4.02 2.17 -7.88
CA MET A 55 2.60 1.92 -7.70
C MET A 55 1.94 1.52 -9.03
N THR A 56 1.11 0.48 -8.99
CA THR A 56 0.16 0.18 -10.06
C THR A 56 -1.18 0.81 -9.71
N ILE A 57 -1.61 1.79 -10.51
CA ILE A 57 -2.84 2.55 -10.29
C ILE A 57 -3.88 2.13 -11.33
N VAL A 58 -5.06 1.73 -10.87
CA VAL A 58 -6.23 1.45 -11.71
C VAL A 58 -7.13 2.68 -11.71
N MET A 59 -7.39 3.22 -12.89
CA MET A 59 -8.32 4.32 -13.08
C MET A 59 -9.74 3.76 -13.28
N GLU A 60 -10.67 4.16 -12.43
CA GLU A 60 -12.09 3.83 -12.54
C GLU A 60 -12.80 4.95 -13.31
N PRO A 61 -13.10 4.77 -14.62
CA PRO A 61 -13.62 5.85 -15.46
C PRO A 61 -15.04 6.30 -15.06
N GLU A 62 -15.81 5.45 -14.40
CA GLU A 62 -17.21 5.72 -14.06
C GLU A 62 -17.38 6.73 -12.92
N ASN A 63 -16.42 6.80 -12.00
CA ASN A 63 -16.49 7.66 -10.81
C ASN A 63 -15.27 8.58 -10.67
N GLY A 64 -14.32 8.52 -11.62
CA GLY A 64 -13.10 9.33 -11.61
C GLY A 64 -12.11 8.95 -10.51
N ARG A 65 -12.29 7.80 -9.83
CA ARG A 65 -11.41 7.35 -8.75
C ARG A 65 -10.18 6.67 -9.31
N ALA A 66 -9.08 6.84 -8.61
CA ALA A 66 -7.82 6.15 -8.88
C ALA A 66 -7.49 5.28 -7.68
N VAL A 67 -7.27 3.98 -7.91
CA VAL A 67 -7.02 3.02 -6.83
C VAL A 67 -5.63 2.41 -6.99
N VAL A 68 -4.82 2.50 -5.94
CA VAL A 68 -3.53 1.79 -5.85
C VAL A 68 -3.83 0.31 -5.64
N ALA A 69 -3.66 -0.46 -6.72
CA ALA A 69 -3.86 -1.90 -6.73
C ALA A 69 -2.63 -2.66 -6.21
N LYS A 70 -1.43 -2.10 -6.40
CA LYS A 70 -0.16 -2.66 -5.92
C LYS A 70 0.82 -1.55 -5.55
N ALA A 71 1.62 -1.80 -4.51
CA ALA A 71 2.75 -0.99 -4.11
C ALA A 71 3.98 -1.90 -3.95
N GLU A 72 4.98 -1.71 -4.79
CA GLU A 72 6.13 -2.62 -4.90
C GLU A 72 7.45 -1.85 -4.73
N PRO A 73 8.42 -2.39 -3.97
CA PRO A 73 9.71 -1.74 -3.81
C PRO A 73 10.44 -1.62 -5.16
N ILE A 74 11.30 -0.61 -5.27
CA ILE A 74 12.15 -0.46 -6.46
C ILE A 74 13.10 -1.66 -6.50
N SER A 75 13.09 -2.39 -7.61
CA SER A 75 13.98 -3.54 -7.84
C SER A 75 15.11 -3.18 -8.81
N GLU A 76 16.18 -3.98 -8.79
CA GLU A 76 17.27 -3.84 -9.76
C GLU A 76 16.78 -3.94 -11.21
N ARG A 77 15.74 -4.75 -11.45
CA ARG A 77 15.10 -4.85 -12.76
C ARG A 77 14.55 -3.50 -13.23
N VAL A 78 13.88 -2.74 -12.35
CA VAL A 78 13.36 -1.41 -12.68
C VAL A 78 14.51 -0.47 -13.05
N PHE A 79 15.62 -0.53 -12.32
CA PHE A 79 16.82 0.26 -12.63
C PHE A 79 17.40 -0.08 -14.01
N GLN A 80 17.60 -1.36 -14.31
CA GLN A 80 18.14 -1.81 -15.59
C GLN A 80 17.23 -1.41 -16.77
N GLU A 81 15.91 -1.53 -16.61
CA GLU A 81 14.94 -1.12 -17.62
C GLU A 81 14.98 0.40 -17.88
N LEU A 82 15.15 1.22 -16.83
CA LEU A 82 15.31 2.66 -16.96
C LEU A 82 16.62 3.04 -17.66
N GLU A 83 17.74 2.42 -17.28
CA GLU A 83 19.04 2.65 -17.92
C GLU A 83 19.03 2.28 -19.41
N HIS A 84 18.38 1.17 -19.76
CA HIS A 84 18.22 0.77 -21.16
C HIS A 84 17.40 1.78 -21.97
N ARG A 85 16.31 2.31 -21.40
CA ARG A 85 15.49 3.35 -22.06
C ARG A 85 16.25 4.66 -22.24
N ARG A 86 17.11 5.04 -21.30
CA ARG A 86 17.92 6.27 -21.37
C ARG A 86 19.01 6.20 -22.44
N ARG A 87 19.56 5.00 -22.70
CA ARG A 87 20.65 4.78 -23.68
C ARG A 87 20.14 4.62 -25.12
N LYS A 88 18.83 4.49 -25.32
CA LYS A 88 18.17 4.56 -26.63
C LYS A 88 17.77 5.99 -26.95
#